data_AF-A0A260Z0N8-F1
#
_entry.id   AF-A0A260Z0N8-F1
#
_cell.length_a   1.000
_cell.length_b   1.000
_cell.length_c   1.000
_cell.angle_alpha   90.00
_cell.angle_beta   90.00
_cell.angle_gamma   90.00
#
_symmetry.space_group_name_H-M   'P 1'
#
loop_
_entity.id
_entity.type
_entity.pdbx_description
1 polymer ?
#
loop_
_entity_poly.entity_id
_entity_poly.type
_entity_poly.pdbx_seq_one_letter_code
_entity_poly.pdbx_strand_id
1 'polypeptide(L)'
;FQKFSEQLKFVDKATSVQWDSVASDMKDLEQGFKMAEKEQSLKGADCPETLHEFVKTRKQKMSDLEQSFQLAKSSFKDCCEFYGENEKTTSPNVFFQKLAHFVTNYNKCRQENEAKTALERRQKEEQERRARVASSKSSVSSEQDQLMLELAEKVGGLGGGRRQRAKIDSTRMDHGDFEKLMN
;
A
#
# COMPACT_ATOMS: atom_id res chain seq x y z
N PHE A 1 -7.44 3.83 13.74
CA PHE A 1 -6.55 2.66 13.87
C PHE A 1 -5.29 2.93 13.05
N GLN A 2 -4.11 2.85 13.68
CA GLN A 2 -2.82 2.96 12.97
C GLN A 2 -2.74 1.89 11.88
N LYS A 3 -2.25 2.22 10.68
CA LYS A 3 -2.08 1.20 9.63
C LYS A 3 -1.03 0.21 10.11
N PHE A 4 -1.29 -1.10 10.01
CA PHE A 4 -0.36 -2.15 10.43
C PHE A 4 1.07 -1.95 9.88
N SER A 5 1.18 -1.46 8.64
CA SER A 5 2.45 -1.10 7.99
C SER A 5 3.26 -0.03 8.74
N GLU A 6 2.61 0.90 9.46
CA GLU A 6 3.27 1.96 10.22
C GLU A 6 3.86 1.45 11.54
N GLN A 7 3.32 0.35 12.08
CA GLN A 7 3.84 -0.30 13.29
C GLN A 7 5.17 -1.03 13.04
N LEU A 8 5.42 -1.44 11.79
CA LEU A 8 6.63 -2.15 11.35
C LEU A 8 7.52 -1.30 10.42
N LYS A 9 7.54 0.01 10.60
CA LYS A 9 8.21 0.99 9.71
C LYS A 9 9.70 0.77 9.42
N PHE A 10 10.42 0.05 10.28
CA PHE A 10 11.86 -0.17 10.13
C PHE A 10 12.22 -1.62 9.74
N VAL A 11 11.22 -2.46 9.48
CA VAL A 11 11.45 -3.86 9.13
C VAL A 11 12.35 -3.99 7.91
N ASP A 12 12.14 -3.16 6.87
CA ASP A 12 12.93 -3.18 5.65
C ASP A 12 14.40 -2.84 5.93
N LYS A 13 14.65 -1.87 6.79
CA LYS A 13 16.01 -1.49 7.20
C LYS A 13 16.66 -2.57 8.06
N ALA A 14 15.89 -3.24 8.90
CA ALA A 14 16.37 -4.33 9.72
C ALA A 14 16.80 -5.54 8.87
N THR A 15 16.22 -5.72 7.67
CA THR A 15 16.67 -6.77 6.73
C THR A 15 18.11 -6.56 6.26
N SER A 16 18.62 -5.33 6.17
CA SER A 16 20.00 -5.11 5.69
C SER A 16 21.07 -5.24 6.79
N VAL A 17 20.67 -5.38 8.06
CA VAL A 17 21.60 -5.40 9.19
C VAL A 17 22.44 -6.68 9.19
N GLN A 18 23.77 -6.51 9.12
CA GLN A 18 24.74 -7.59 9.25
C GLN A 18 25.26 -7.62 10.68
N TRP A 19 24.71 -8.52 11.50
CA TRP A 19 25.00 -8.56 12.93
C TRP A 19 26.48 -8.83 13.23
N ASP A 20 27.12 -9.71 12.45
CA ASP A 20 28.53 -10.05 12.63
C ASP A 20 29.44 -8.84 12.39
N SER A 21 29.17 -8.05 11.36
CA SER A 21 29.90 -6.80 11.09
C SER A 21 29.70 -5.79 12.21
N VAL A 22 28.46 -5.55 12.65
CA VAL A 22 28.16 -4.60 13.73
C VAL A 22 28.83 -5.03 15.04
N ALA A 23 28.83 -6.33 15.35
CA ALA A 23 29.48 -6.87 16.54
C ALA A 23 31.01 -6.74 16.48
N SER A 24 31.61 -6.94 15.29
CA SER A 24 33.05 -6.73 15.08
C SER A 24 33.43 -5.26 15.26
N ASP A 25 32.70 -4.35 14.61
CA ASP A 25 32.96 -2.91 14.68
C ASP A 25 32.83 -2.41 16.13
N MET A 26 31.83 -2.89 16.87
CA MET A 26 31.64 -2.55 18.29
C MET A 26 32.82 -3.01 19.14
N LYS A 27 33.32 -4.23 18.91
CA LYS A 27 34.49 -4.78 19.62
C LYS A 27 35.76 -3.99 19.31
N ASP A 28 35.98 -3.64 18.05
CA ASP A 28 37.16 -2.88 17.62
C ASP A 28 37.15 -1.46 18.20
N LEU A 29 35.97 -0.81 18.23
CA LEU A 29 35.78 0.48 18.89
C LEU A 29 36.07 0.41 20.39
N GLU A 30 35.54 -0.60 21.08
CA GLU A 30 35.77 -0.81 22.52
C GLU A 30 37.24 -1.04 22.82
N GLN A 31 37.92 -1.87 22.03
CA GLN A 31 39.35 -2.12 22.18
C GLN A 31 40.18 -0.86 21.91
N GLY A 32 39.86 -0.12 20.85
CA GLY A 32 40.50 1.16 20.51
C GLY A 32 40.35 2.19 21.62
N PHE A 33 39.15 2.32 22.19
CA PHE A 33 38.89 3.25 23.27
C PHE A 33 39.62 2.85 24.57
N LYS A 34 39.62 1.56 24.92
CA LYS A 34 40.40 1.03 26.05
C LYS A 34 41.90 1.30 25.91
N MET A 35 42.44 1.19 24.69
CA MET A 35 43.83 1.53 24.42
C MET A 35 44.10 3.03 24.65
N ALA A 36 43.19 3.92 24.23
CA ALA A 36 43.30 5.35 24.47
C ALA A 36 43.24 5.70 25.98
N GLU A 37 42.35 5.07 26.74
CA GLU A 37 42.27 5.23 28.21
C GLU A 37 43.56 4.74 28.89
N LYS A 38 44.08 3.59 28.44
CA LYS A 38 45.34 3.05 28.98
C LYS A 38 46.51 3.99 28.69
N GLU A 39 46.63 4.50 27.47
CA GLU A 39 47.71 5.42 27.09
C GLU A 39 47.63 6.74 27.87
N GLN A 40 46.43 7.29 28.05
CA GLN A 40 46.19 8.46 28.89
C GLN A 40 46.67 8.20 30.33
N SER A 41 46.31 7.05 30.90
CA SER A 41 46.69 6.69 32.27
C SER A 41 48.19 6.44 32.42
N LEU A 42 48.85 5.88 31.41
CA LEU A 42 50.29 5.59 31.44
C LEU A 42 51.12 6.87 31.35
N LYS A 43 50.69 7.84 30.54
CA LYS A 43 51.42 9.10 30.35
C LYS A 43 51.18 10.12 31.46
N GLY A 44 50.07 10.05 32.19
CA GLY A 44 49.79 10.93 33.31
C GLY A 44 49.94 12.41 32.94
N ALA A 45 50.89 13.11 33.57
CA ALA A 45 51.17 14.52 33.31
C ALA A 45 51.77 14.81 31.92
N ASP A 46 52.41 13.82 31.29
CA ASP A 46 53.00 13.93 29.94
C ASP A 46 52.01 13.54 28.83
N CYS A 47 50.73 13.33 29.18
CA CYS A 47 49.69 12.98 28.22
C CYS A 47 49.40 14.18 27.30
N PRO A 48 49.36 14.00 25.97
CA PRO A 48 48.89 15.03 25.06
C PRO A 48 47.49 15.50 25.43
N GLU A 49 47.28 16.82 25.48
CA GLU A 49 45.98 17.42 25.82
C GLU A 49 44.87 16.95 24.86
N THR A 50 45.21 16.70 23.59
CA THR A 50 44.31 16.14 22.58
C THR A 50 43.78 14.75 22.93
N LEU A 51 44.63 13.87 23.48
CA LEU A 51 44.22 12.55 23.95
C LEU A 51 43.38 12.67 25.22
N HIS A 52 43.72 13.61 26.11
CA HIS A 52 42.95 13.84 27.32
C HIS A 52 41.51 14.29 27.01
N GLU A 53 41.38 15.28 26.13
CA GLU A 53 40.09 15.79 25.67
C GLU A 53 39.30 14.73 24.88
N PHE A 54 39.97 13.95 24.01
CA PHE A 54 39.33 12.86 23.28
C PHE A 54 38.68 11.84 24.22
N VAL A 55 39.42 11.32 25.20
CA VAL A 55 38.90 10.33 26.16
C VAL A 55 37.75 10.94 26.95
N LYS A 56 37.92 12.16 27.48
CA LYS A 56 36.89 12.85 28.27
C LYS A 56 35.58 13.04 27.49
N THR A 57 35.66 13.50 26.23
CA THR A 57 34.49 13.84 25.42
C THR A 57 33.84 12.61 24.76
N ARG A 58 34.60 11.53 24.52
CA ARG A 58 34.07 10.32 23.87
C ARG A 58 33.64 9.23 24.84
N LYS A 59 34.07 9.26 26.10
CA LYS A 59 33.73 8.25 27.12
C LYS A 59 32.24 7.99 27.25
N GLN A 60 31.43 9.04 27.40
CA GLN A 60 29.98 8.88 27.52
C GLN A 60 29.37 8.28 26.26
N LYS A 61 29.78 8.77 25.08
CA LYS A 61 29.30 8.25 23.79
C LYS A 61 29.63 6.78 23.59
N MET A 62 30.81 6.34 24.03
CA MET A 62 31.22 4.94 23.98
C MET A 62 30.33 4.07 24.88
N SER A 63 30.05 4.55 26.10
CA SER A 63 29.15 3.85 27.03
C SER A 63 27.72 3.77 26.51
N ASP A 64 27.18 4.86 25.99
CA ASP A 64 25.81 4.90 25.42
C ASP A 64 25.68 3.96 24.21
N LEU A 65 26.73 3.89 23.37
CA LEU A 65 26.78 2.99 22.23
C LEU A 65 26.79 1.52 22.66
N GLU A 66 27.58 1.18 23.69
CA GLU A 66 27.62 -0.16 24.25
C GLU A 66 26.26 -0.58 24.82
N GLN A 67 25.63 0.29 25.62
CA GLN A 67 24.29 0.03 26.16
C GLN A 67 23.26 -0.18 25.05
N SER A 68 23.30 0.66 24.01
CA SER A 68 22.42 0.55 22.85
C SER A 68 22.63 -0.76 22.09
N PHE A 69 23.88 -1.19 21.93
CA PHE A 69 24.22 -2.47 21.30
C PHE A 69 23.72 -3.66 22.13
N GLN A 70 23.90 -3.65 23.45
CA GLN A 70 23.40 -4.72 24.32
C GLN A 70 21.87 -4.78 24.32
N LEU A 71 21.20 -3.63 24.38
CA LEU A 71 19.74 -3.55 24.29
C LEU A 71 19.23 -4.07 22.95
N ALA A 72 19.89 -3.73 21.83
CA ALA A 72 19.54 -4.25 20.52
C ALA A 72 19.67 -5.78 20.47
N LYS A 73 20.75 -6.31 21.06
CA LYS A 73 21.00 -7.76 21.13
C LYS A 73 19.95 -8.49 21.96
N SER A 74 19.60 -7.98 23.14
CA SER A 74 18.58 -8.59 24.00
C SER A 74 17.20 -8.49 23.35
N SER A 75 16.86 -7.34 22.79
CA SER A 75 15.57 -7.14 22.11
C SER A 75 15.41 -8.06 20.90
N PHE A 76 16.48 -8.28 20.12
CA PHE A 76 16.45 -9.23 19.01
C PHE A 76 16.27 -10.66 19.51
N LYS A 77 16.99 -11.05 20.56
CA LYS A 77 16.85 -12.36 21.19
C LYS A 77 15.41 -12.60 21.66
N ASP A 78 14.84 -11.67 22.43
CA ASP A 78 13.46 -11.77 22.92
C ASP A 78 12.46 -11.86 21.76
N CYS A 79 12.72 -11.14 20.66
CA CYS A 79 11.92 -11.22 19.44
C CYS A 79 12.01 -12.61 18.78
N CYS A 80 13.20 -13.17 18.61
CA CYS A 80 13.37 -14.52 18.10
C CYS A 80 12.63 -15.54 18.97
N GLU A 81 12.80 -15.48 20.29
CA GLU A 81 12.13 -16.38 21.24
C GLU A 81 10.60 -16.26 21.16
N PHE A 82 10.07 -15.04 21.07
CA PHE A 82 8.64 -14.79 20.93
C PHE A 82 8.04 -15.45 19.67
N TYR A 83 8.76 -15.45 18.56
CA TYR A 83 8.35 -16.10 17.31
C TYR A 83 8.77 -17.58 17.21
N GLY A 84 9.35 -18.15 18.27
CA GLY A 84 9.79 -19.54 18.31
C GLY A 84 11.05 -19.84 17.50
N GLU A 85 11.84 -18.82 17.17
CA GLU A 85 13.13 -18.94 16.50
C GLU A 85 14.30 -18.90 17.50
N ASN A 86 15.47 -19.36 17.05
CA ASN A 86 16.70 -19.33 17.85
C ASN A 86 17.64 -18.25 17.29
N GLU A 87 18.00 -17.29 18.12
CA GLU A 87 18.83 -16.13 17.77
C GLU A 87 20.23 -16.51 17.30
N LYS A 88 20.71 -17.71 17.64
CA LYS A 88 22.03 -18.22 17.23
C LYS A 88 22.02 -18.84 15.84
N THR A 89 20.86 -19.26 15.35
CA THR A 89 20.72 -19.90 14.03
C THR A 89 20.00 -19.00 13.03
N THR A 90 19.28 -17.98 13.50
CA THR A 90 18.62 -16.99 12.65
C THR A 90 19.29 -15.64 12.79
N SER A 91 19.89 -15.14 11.71
CA SER A 91 20.42 -13.77 11.67
C SER A 91 19.29 -12.74 11.53
N PRO A 92 19.49 -11.49 12.01
CA PRO A 92 18.48 -10.43 11.88
C PRO A 92 17.98 -10.23 10.45
N ASN A 93 18.90 -10.25 9.48
CA ASN A 93 18.57 -10.16 8.06
C ASN A 93 17.53 -11.23 7.65
N VAL A 94 17.79 -12.50 7.99
CA VAL A 94 16.90 -13.62 7.65
C VAL A 94 15.57 -13.52 8.39
N PHE A 95 15.60 -13.16 9.68
CA PHE A 95 14.41 -12.99 10.49
C PHE A 95 13.48 -11.90 9.93
N PHE A 96 14.01 -10.69 9.76
CA PHE A 96 13.23 -9.52 9.35
C PHE A 96 12.79 -9.59 7.88
N GLN A 97 13.49 -10.32 7.00
CA GLN A 97 13.02 -10.57 5.63
C GLN A 97 11.63 -11.19 5.59
N LYS A 98 11.32 -12.11 6.51
CA LYS A 98 9.99 -12.75 6.61
C LYS A 98 8.91 -11.71 6.88
N LEU A 99 9.15 -10.83 7.84
CA LEU A 99 8.24 -9.75 8.21
C LEU A 99 8.12 -8.69 7.11
N ALA A 100 9.23 -8.32 6.45
CA ALA A 100 9.22 -7.38 5.33
C ALA A 100 8.39 -7.90 4.14
N HIS A 101 8.57 -9.17 3.78
CA HIS A 101 7.75 -9.84 2.77
C HIS A 101 6.27 -9.88 3.17
N PHE A 102 5.98 -10.16 4.45
CA PHE A 102 4.61 -10.15 4.94
C PHE A 102 3.97 -8.76 4.79
N VAL A 103 4.63 -7.70 5.25
CA VAL A 103 4.12 -6.31 5.16
C VAL A 103 3.90 -5.91 3.70
N THR A 104 4.84 -6.25 2.81
CA THR A 104 4.72 -5.96 1.37
C THR A 104 3.52 -6.66 0.76
N ASN A 105 3.38 -7.97 0.98
CA ASN A 105 2.25 -8.75 0.46
C ASN A 105 0.91 -8.31 1.07
N TYR A 106 0.89 -8.02 2.38
CA TYR A 106 -0.31 -7.50 3.05
C TYR A 106 -0.79 -6.20 2.40
N ASN A 107 0.12 -5.25 2.16
CA ASN A 107 -0.23 -3.98 1.52
C ASN A 107 -0.71 -4.17 0.08
N LYS A 108 -0.11 -5.11 -0.66
CA LYS A 108 -0.54 -5.47 -2.01
C LYS A 108 -1.95 -6.06 -2.00
N CYS A 109 -2.20 -7.11 -1.21
CA CYS A 109 -3.52 -7.74 -1.12
C CYS A 109 -4.59 -6.76 -0.62
N ARG A 110 -4.24 -5.85 0.30
CA ARG A 110 -5.17 -4.81 0.75
C ARG A 110 -5.56 -3.86 -0.39
N GLN A 111 -4.60 -3.39 -1.19
CA GLN A 111 -4.88 -2.55 -2.37
C GLN A 111 -5.70 -3.30 -3.42
N GLU A 112 -5.38 -4.56 -3.69
CA GLU A 112 -6.13 -5.40 -4.63
C GLU A 112 -7.59 -5.59 -4.18
N ASN A 113 -7.81 -5.83 -2.88
CA ASN A 113 -9.15 -5.95 -2.31
C ASN A 113 -9.92 -4.61 -2.39
N GLU A 114 -9.29 -3.50 -2.02
CA GLU A 114 -9.91 -2.16 -2.14
C GLU A 114 -10.29 -1.85 -3.59
N ALA A 115 -9.42 -2.19 -4.56
CA ALA A 115 -9.67 -2.01 -5.99
C ALA A 115 -10.81 -2.90 -6.51
N LYS A 116 -10.84 -4.17 -6.09
CA LYS A 116 -11.90 -5.12 -6.45
C LYS A 116 -13.26 -4.64 -5.94
N THR A 117 -13.36 -4.24 -4.68
CA THR A 117 -14.60 -3.71 -4.10
C THR A 117 -15.04 -2.41 -4.79
N ALA A 118 -14.10 -1.54 -5.18
CA ALA A 118 -14.42 -0.33 -5.94
C ALA A 118 -14.92 -0.63 -7.36
N LEU A 119 -14.36 -1.64 -8.03
CA LEU A 119 -14.81 -2.10 -9.34
C LEU A 119 -16.21 -2.72 -9.28
N GLU A 120 -16.45 -3.62 -8.32
CA GLU A 120 -17.76 -4.24 -8.09
C GLU A 120 -18.84 -3.20 -7.82
N ARG A 121 -18.53 -2.16 -7.03
CA ARG A 121 -19.44 -1.05 -6.76
C ARG A 121 -19.80 -0.28 -8.04
N ARG A 122 -18.80 0.08 -8.86
CA ARG A 122 -19.02 0.78 -10.14
C ARG A 122 -19.84 -0.07 -11.13
N GLN A 123 -19.57 -1.38 -11.20
CA GLN A 123 -20.33 -2.28 -12.06
C GLN A 123 -21.79 -2.39 -11.60
N LYS A 124 -22.04 -2.46 -10.29
CA LYS A 124 -23.39 -2.49 -9.74
C LYS A 124 -24.14 -1.18 -10.01
N GLU A 125 -23.50 -0.03 -9.79
CA GLU A 125 -24.08 1.29 -10.09
C GLU A 125 -24.39 1.45 -11.59
N GLU A 126 -23.51 0.97 -12.47
CA GLU A 126 -23.74 1.00 -13.91
C GLU A 126 -24.88 0.07 -14.34
N GLN A 127 -24.96 -1.14 -13.79
CA GLN A 127 -26.06 -2.07 -14.03
C GLN A 127 -27.40 -1.50 -13.57
N GLU A 128 -27.45 -0.90 -12.38
CA GLU A 128 -28.64 -0.23 -11.87
C GLU A 128 -29.03 0.97 -12.76
N ARG A 129 -28.06 1.75 -13.22
CA ARG A 129 -28.31 2.85 -14.16
C ARG A 129 -28.87 2.34 -15.49
N ARG A 130 -28.28 1.29 -16.06
CA ARG A 130 -28.76 0.66 -17.31
C ARG A 130 -30.17 0.09 -17.14
N ALA A 131 -30.45 -0.59 -16.03
CA ALA A 131 -31.77 -1.13 -15.73
C ALA A 131 -32.84 -0.02 -15.58
N ARG A 132 -32.51 1.09 -14.92
CA ARG A 132 -33.41 2.26 -14.82
C ARG A 132 -33.71 2.87 -16.19
N VAL A 133 -32.69 3.05 -17.03
CA VAL A 133 -32.85 3.60 -18.39
C VAL A 133 -33.69 2.65 -19.27
N ALA A 134 -33.45 1.34 -19.17
CA ALA A 134 -34.23 0.34 -19.91
C ALA A 134 -35.70 0.34 -19.48
N SER A 135 -35.98 0.39 -18.18
CA SER A 135 -37.34 0.48 -17.64
C SER A 135 -38.05 1.77 -18.06
N SER A 136 -37.37 2.93 -18.00
CA SER A 136 -37.97 4.19 -18.47
C SER A 136 -38.23 4.20 -19.98
N LYS A 137 -37.38 3.52 -20.76
CA LYS A 137 -37.55 3.43 -22.21
C LYS A 137 -38.71 2.50 -22.58
N SER A 138 -38.91 1.41 -21.84
CA SER A 138 -40.05 0.50 -22.06
C SER A 138 -41.38 1.16 -21.70
N SER A 139 -41.44 1.92 -20.60
CA SER A 139 -42.66 2.63 -20.21
C SER A 139 -43.06 3.69 -21.25
N VAL A 140 -42.09 4.50 -21.72
CA VAL A 140 -42.34 5.51 -22.76
C VAL A 140 -42.76 4.87 -24.09
N SER A 141 -42.16 3.74 -24.47
CA SER A 141 -42.56 2.99 -25.66
C SER A 141 -44.00 2.47 -25.55
N SER A 142 -44.37 1.90 -24.39
CA SER A 142 -45.72 1.39 -24.18
C SER A 142 -46.78 2.50 -24.17
N GLU A 143 -46.45 3.69 -23.65
CA GLU A 143 -47.33 4.86 -23.72
C GLU A 143 -47.47 5.36 -25.16
N GLN A 144 -46.38 5.38 -25.94
CA GLN A 144 -46.43 5.72 -27.38
C GLN A 144 -47.29 4.73 -28.18
N ASP A 145 -47.17 3.44 -27.92
CA ASP A 145 -47.96 2.41 -28.60
C ASP A 145 -49.46 2.50 -28.26
N GLN A 146 -49.80 2.78 -26.99
CA GLN A 146 -51.19 3.01 -26.57
C GLN A 146 -51.81 4.24 -27.24
N LEU A 147 -51.10 5.37 -27.28
CA LEU A 147 -51.56 6.58 -27.97
C LEU A 147 -51.75 6.33 -29.47
N MET A 148 -50.89 5.54 -30.10
CA MET A 148 -50.99 5.21 -31.52
C MET A 148 -52.22 4.36 -31.83
N LEU A 149 -52.56 3.41 -30.96
CA LEU A 149 -53.77 2.60 -31.03
C LEU A 149 -55.04 3.45 -30.89
N GLU A 150 -55.08 4.36 -29.90
CA GLU A 150 -56.22 5.28 -29.74
C GLU A 150 -56.40 6.20 -30.96
N LEU A 151 -55.31 6.72 -31.54
CA LEU A 151 -55.39 7.52 -32.77
C LEU A 151 -55.89 6.67 -33.95
N ALA A 152 -55.44 5.43 -34.08
CA ALA A 152 -55.89 4.54 -35.16
C ALA A 152 -57.38 4.21 -35.04
N GLU A 153 -57.88 3.99 -33.83
CA GLU A 153 -59.30 3.75 -33.56
C GLU A 153 -60.13 5.00 -33.84
N LYS A 154 -59.63 6.19 -33.46
CA LYS A 154 -60.30 7.48 -33.70
C LYS A 154 -60.28 7.93 -35.16
N VAL A 155 -59.28 7.50 -35.93
CA VAL A 155 -59.16 7.76 -37.37
C VAL A 155 -59.87 6.68 -38.21
N GLY A 156 -60.06 5.48 -37.67
CA GLY A 156 -60.78 4.36 -38.31
C GLY A 156 -62.28 4.58 -38.53
N GLY A 157 -62.85 5.66 -38.00
CA GLY A 157 -64.25 6.04 -38.19
C GLY A 157 -64.57 6.79 -39.49
N LEU A 158 -63.60 7.12 -40.35
CA LEU A 158 -63.86 7.89 -41.58
C LEU A 158 -63.09 7.33 -42.79
N GLY A 159 -63.85 6.64 -43.65
CA GLY A 159 -63.68 6.48 -45.10
C GLY A 159 -62.30 6.58 -45.75
N GLY A 160 -61.88 5.47 -46.36
CA GLY A 160 -61.28 5.40 -47.70
C GLY A 160 -60.06 6.27 -48.03
N GLY A 161 -58.88 5.66 -48.13
CA GLY A 161 -57.74 6.29 -48.81
C GLY A 161 -56.40 5.61 -48.56
N ARG A 162 -56.00 4.71 -49.47
CA ARG A 162 -54.67 4.11 -49.52
C ARG A 162 -53.62 5.21 -49.77
N ARG A 163 -52.81 5.57 -48.78
CA ARG A 163 -51.56 6.32 -48.96
C ARG A 163 -50.40 5.53 -48.38
N GLN A 164 -49.49 5.10 -49.26
CA GLN A 164 -48.18 4.57 -48.87
C GLN A 164 -47.43 5.66 -48.10
N ARG A 165 -47.27 5.46 -46.79
CA ARG A 165 -46.40 6.27 -45.95
C ARG A 165 -45.07 5.53 -45.83
N ALA A 166 -44.01 6.12 -46.38
CA ALA A 166 -42.66 5.58 -46.27
C ALA A 166 -42.31 5.41 -44.79
N LYS A 167 -41.96 4.19 -44.40
CA LYS A 167 -41.43 3.90 -43.07
C LYS A 167 -40.04 4.53 -43.01
N ILE A 168 -39.92 5.66 -42.31
CA ILE A 168 -38.61 6.12 -41.84
C ILE A 168 -38.28 5.21 -40.66
N ASP A 169 -37.35 4.30 -40.89
CA ASP A 169 -36.82 3.41 -39.88
C ASP A 169 -35.97 4.22 -38.89
N SER A 170 -36.56 4.54 -37.73
CA SER A 170 -35.90 5.28 -36.66
C SER A 170 -34.95 4.41 -35.82
N THR A 171 -34.72 3.15 -36.18
CA THR A 171 -33.87 2.23 -35.38
C THR A 171 -32.38 2.32 -35.69
N ARG A 172 -31.93 3.32 -36.45
CA ARG A 172 -30.55 3.38 -36.95
C ARG A 172 -29.57 4.32 -36.25
N MET A 173 -29.95 4.91 -35.11
CA MET A 173 -28.97 5.61 -34.26
C MET A 173 -28.61 4.73 -33.07
N ASP A 174 -27.55 3.93 -33.28
CA ASP A 174 -26.84 3.25 -32.21
C ASP A 174 -26.11 4.27 -31.34
N HIS A 175 -26.04 4.01 -30.04
CA HIS A 175 -25.63 4.96 -29.00
C HIS A 175 -24.15 5.38 -29.09
N GLY A 176 -23.39 4.82 -30.04
CA GLY A 176 -21.98 5.15 -30.33
C GLY A 176 -21.77 6.13 -31.51
N ASP A 177 -22.82 6.54 -32.23
CA ASP A 177 -22.65 7.42 -33.41
C ASP A 177 -22.41 8.89 -33.02
N PHE A 178 -22.71 9.27 -31.77
CA PHE A 178 -22.49 10.64 -31.27
C PHE A 178 -21.01 10.93 -30.96
N GLU A 179 -20.20 9.91 -30.64
CA GLU A 179 -18.77 10.08 -30.37
C GLU A 179 -17.95 10.38 -31.63
N LYS A 180 -18.43 9.96 -32.82
CA LYS A 180 -17.76 10.23 -34.10
C LYS A 180 -17.94 11.66 -34.62
N LEU A 181 -18.86 12.43 -34.04
CA LEU A 181 -19.17 13.80 -34.44
C LEU A 181 -18.35 14.86 -33.68
N MET A 182 -17.56 14.46 -32.68
CA MET A 182 -16.78 15.35 -31.82
C MET A 182 -15.25 15.32 -32.05
N ASN A 183 -14.77 14.64 -33.10
CA ASN A 183 -13.37 14.68 -33.52
C ASN A 183 -13.20 15.28 -34.91
#